data_AF-A0AA97AVP7-F1
#
_entry.id   AF-A0AA97AVP7-F1
#
_cell.length_a   1.000
_cell.length_b   1.000
_cell.length_c   1.000
_cell.angle_alpha   90.00
_cell.angle_beta   90.00
_cell.angle_gamma   90.00
#
_symmetry.space_group_name_H-M   'P 1'
#
loop_
_entity.id
_entity.type
_entity.pdbx_description
1 polymer ?
#
loop_
_entity_poly.entity_id
_entity_poly.type
_entity_poly.pdbx_seq_one_letter_code
_entity_poly.pdbx_strand_id
1 'polypeptide(L)'
;MAHLLIYQKSTLIELPKLIEKKLNLKLIGSWSGKVNCDALETLAAVNIALQSNRDFLGLLKTCIDFGGDTDSVAAIACGLAALTREYDLELPFSLLSGLENSTYGYQYLIELDKKLVNNFLS
;
A
#
# COMPACT_ATOMS: atom_id res chain seq x y z
N MET A 1 -5.60 -5.50 7.07
CA MET A 1 -5.88 -4.13 6.60
C MET A 1 -6.79 -4.12 5.36
N ALA A 2 -6.37 -4.74 4.25
CA ALA A 2 -7.12 -4.74 2.97
C ALA A 2 -8.62 -5.06 3.10
N HIS A 3 -8.98 -6.13 3.81
CA HIS A 3 -10.40 -6.47 4.07
C HIS A 3 -11.20 -5.32 4.69
N LEU A 4 -10.62 -4.55 5.62
CA LEU A 4 -11.33 -3.42 6.24
C LEU A 4 -11.56 -2.28 5.25
N LEU A 5 -10.60 -2.04 4.34
CA LEU A 5 -10.68 -1.00 3.32
C LEU A 5 -11.65 -1.39 2.19
N ILE A 6 -11.53 -2.62 1.66
CA ILE A 6 -12.42 -3.18 0.63
C ILE A 6 -13.90 -3.03 1.02
N TYR A 7 -14.25 -3.41 2.25
CA TYR A 7 -15.62 -3.34 2.74
C TYR A 7 -15.96 -2.00 3.43
N GLN A 8 -15.10 -0.99 3.33
CA GLN A 8 -15.29 0.35 3.89
C GLN A 8 -15.68 0.35 5.39
N LYS A 9 -15.06 -0.54 6.16
CA LYS A 9 -15.32 -0.74 7.60
C LYS A 9 -14.37 0.06 8.50
N SER A 10 -13.51 0.89 7.92
CA SER A 10 -12.54 1.73 8.63
C SER A 10 -12.05 2.83 7.70
N THR A 11 -11.72 3.99 8.27
CA THR A 11 -10.86 4.98 7.61
C THR A 11 -9.38 4.65 7.83
N LEU A 12 -8.49 5.27 7.06
CA LEU A 12 -7.04 5.08 7.22
C LEU A 12 -6.57 5.44 8.63
N ILE A 13 -7.02 6.56 9.19
CA ILE A 13 -6.57 7.04 10.51
C ILE A 13 -6.99 6.11 11.66
N GLU A 14 -8.03 5.31 11.46
CA GLU A 14 -8.54 4.34 12.44
C GLU A 14 -7.86 2.97 12.35
N LEU A 15 -7.27 2.63 11.20
CA LEU A 15 -6.65 1.33 10.96
C LEU A 15 -5.62 0.93 12.03
N PRO A 16 -4.66 1.79 12.45
CA PRO A 16 -3.66 1.41 13.45
C PRO A 16 -4.31 0.99 14.78
N LYS A 17 -5.31 1.75 15.22
CA LYS A 17 -6.04 1.47 16.47
C LYS A 17 -6.83 0.17 16.39
N LEU A 18 -7.44 -0.12 15.24
CA LEU A 18 -8.18 -1.36 15.03
C LEU A 18 -7.25 -2.59 15.02
N ILE A 19 -6.06 -2.46 14.48
CA ILE A 19 -5.04 -3.51 14.47
C ILE A 19 -4.56 -3.79 15.89
N GLU A 20 -4.21 -2.75 16.64
CA GLU A 20 -3.82 -2.88 18.04
C GLU A 20 -4.92 -3.58 18.85
N LYS A 21 -6.18 -3.17 18.69
CA LYS A 21 -7.31 -3.78 19.39
C LYS A 21 -7.54 -5.25 19.01
N LYS A 22 -7.40 -5.61 17.73
CA LYS A 22 -7.73 -6.97 17.24
C LYS A 22 -6.59 -7.97 17.40
N LEU A 23 -5.35 -7.51 17.24
CA LEU A 23 -4.16 -8.36 17.19
C LEU A 23 -3.27 -8.19 18.43
N ASN A 24 -3.62 -7.27 19.34
CA ASN A 24 -2.78 -6.89 20.48
C ASN A 24 -1.36 -6.49 20.04
N LEU A 25 -1.27 -5.86 18.86
CA LEU A 25 -0.02 -5.47 18.22
C LEU A 25 -0.01 -3.95 18.03
N LYS A 26 0.85 -3.27 18.79
CA LYS A 26 1.04 -1.82 18.63
C LYS A 26 2.03 -1.56 17.51
N LEU A 27 1.57 -0.85 16.48
CA LEU A 27 2.44 -0.42 15.39
C LEU A 27 3.37 0.71 15.84
N ILE A 28 4.59 0.68 15.34
CA ILE A 28 5.56 1.75 15.58
C ILE A 28 5.04 3.03 14.91
N GLY A 29 4.98 4.13 15.66
CA GLY A 29 4.41 5.40 15.19
C GLY A 29 5.38 6.32 14.44
N SER A 30 6.68 5.98 14.42
CA SER A 30 7.72 6.75 13.76
C SER A 30 8.83 5.83 13.26
N TRP A 31 9.35 6.10 12.07
CA TRP A 31 10.42 5.30 11.46
C TRP A 31 11.57 6.21 11.05
N SER A 32 12.79 5.75 11.27
CA SER A 32 14.00 6.45 10.84
C SER A 32 15.06 5.44 10.41
N GLY A 33 15.61 5.62 9.20
CA GLY A 33 16.60 4.73 8.63
C GLY A 33 16.00 3.64 7.75
N LYS A 34 16.85 2.68 7.37
CA LYS A 34 16.52 1.61 6.40
C LYS A 34 15.56 0.60 6.99
N VAL A 35 14.57 0.19 6.19
CA VAL A 35 13.65 -0.92 6.51
C VAL A 35 14.35 -2.24 6.20
N ASN A 36 14.51 -3.12 7.19
CA ASN A 36 15.03 -4.46 6.95
C ASN A 36 13.93 -5.35 6.34
N CYS A 37 14.33 -6.48 5.76
CA CYS A 37 13.39 -7.52 5.32
C CYS A 37 12.84 -8.27 6.56
N ASP A 38 12.01 -7.59 7.34
CA ASP A 38 11.34 -8.07 8.54
C ASP A 38 9.85 -7.66 8.48
N ALA A 39 8.97 -8.61 8.76
CA ALA A 39 7.53 -8.40 8.58
C ALA A 39 6.95 -7.29 9.47
N LEU A 40 7.47 -7.10 10.69
CA LEU A 40 6.98 -6.06 11.61
C LEU A 40 7.53 -4.69 11.22
N GLU A 41 8.79 -4.62 10.79
CA GLU A 41 9.38 -3.39 10.25
C GLU A 41 8.66 -2.94 8.98
N THR A 42 8.46 -3.85 8.02
CA THR A 42 7.71 -3.58 6.78
C THR A 42 6.29 -3.12 7.09
N LEU A 43 5.59 -3.78 8.03
CA LEU A 43 4.25 -3.38 8.44
C LEU A 43 4.21 -1.97 9.07
N ALA A 44 5.20 -1.65 9.91
CA ALA A 44 5.32 -0.32 10.51
C ALA A 44 5.59 0.76 9.45
N ALA A 45 6.53 0.51 8.53
CA ALA A 45 6.87 1.42 7.44
C ALA A 45 5.67 1.66 6.51
N VAL A 46 4.96 0.59 6.12
CA VAL A 46 3.71 0.68 5.34
C VAL A 46 2.69 1.56 6.04
N ASN A 47 2.48 1.35 7.34
CA ASN A 47 1.54 2.15 8.11
C ASN A 47 1.95 3.63 8.13
N ILE A 48 3.22 3.93 8.40
CA ILE A 48 3.71 5.32 8.45
C ILE A 48 3.56 6.01 7.09
N ALA A 49 3.95 5.35 6.00
CA ALA A 49 3.81 5.90 4.65
C ALA A 49 2.33 6.19 4.31
N LEU A 50 1.44 5.22 4.60
CA LEU A 50 0.01 5.37 4.37
C LEU A 50 -0.63 6.50 5.18
N GLN A 51 -0.26 6.64 6.46
CA GLN A 51 -0.82 7.69 7.31
C GLN A 51 -0.33 9.09 6.90
N SER A 52 0.91 9.19 6.40
CA SER A 52 1.58 10.46 6.12
C SER A 52 1.24 11.07 4.76
N ASN A 53 0.61 10.33 3.86
CA ASN A 53 0.33 10.77 2.48
C ASN A 53 -1.16 10.66 2.16
N ARG A 54 -1.59 11.35 1.10
CA ARG A 54 -2.95 11.23 0.51
C ARG A 54 -2.92 11.16 -1.01
N ASP A 55 -1.74 11.01 -1.61
CA ASP A 55 -1.55 10.84 -3.05
C ASP A 55 -0.47 9.76 -3.32
N PHE A 56 -0.57 9.10 -4.47
CA PHE A 56 0.31 8.00 -4.86
C PHE A 56 1.77 8.44 -5.03
N LEU A 57 2.03 9.65 -5.53
CA LEU A 57 3.38 10.13 -5.77
C LEU A 57 4.13 10.38 -4.45
N GLY A 58 3.49 11.04 -3.49
CA GLY A 58 4.01 11.27 -2.14
C GLY A 58 4.22 9.96 -1.39
N LEU A 59 3.28 9.03 -1.54
CA LEU A 59 3.39 7.69 -0.96
C LEU A 59 4.63 6.94 -1.47
N LEU A 60 4.80 6.87 -2.80
CA LEU A 60 5.95 6.20 -3.40
C LEU A 60 7.29 6.84 -3.00
N LYS A 61 7.36 8.17 -2.99
CA LYS A 61 8.56 8.90 -2.52
C LYS A 61 8.88 8.54 -1.07
N THR A 62 7.88 8.55 -0.19
CA THR A 62 8.06 8.18 1.22
C THR A 62 8.59 6.74 1.36
N CYS A 63 8.03 5.79 0.61
CA CYS A 63 8.49 4.40 0.63
C CYS A 63 9.95 4.26 0.16
N ILE A 64 10.34 4.98 -0.90
CA ILE A 64 11.72 4.98 -1.42
C ILE A 64 12.68 5.62 -0.41
N ASP A 65 12.28 6.73 0.21
CA ASP A 65 13.10 7.49 1.16
C ASP A 65 13.43 6.70 2.42
N PHE A 66 12.62 5.69 2.78
CA PHE A 66 12.98 4.76 3.85
C PHE A 66 14.27 3.98 3.53
N GLY A 67 14.50 3.60 2.27
CA GLY A 67 15.58 2.70 1.88
C GLY A 67 15.42 1.27 2.45
N GLY A 68 16.27 0.34 1.99
CA GLY A 68 16.15 -1.07 2.36
C GLY A 68 15.10 -1.80 1.52
N ASP A 69 14.17 -2.51 2.17
CA ASP A 69 13.05 -3.27 1.55
C ASP A 69 11.93 -2.35 1.01
N THR A 70 12.31 -1.39 0.17
CA THR A 70 11.40 -0.33 -0.31
C THR A 70 10.37 -0.84 -1.31
N ASP A 71 10.69 -1.89 -2.07
CA ASP A 71 9.81 -2.48 -3.06
C ASP A 71 8.63 -3.20 -2.39
N SER A 72 8.88 -4.00 -1.34
CA SER A 72 7.80 -4.63 -0.56
C SER A 72 6.94 -3.58 0.14
N VAL A 73 7.55 -2.57 0.77
CA VAL A 73 6.81 -1.48 1.42
C VAL A 73 5.94 -0.73 0.41
N ALA A 74 6.50 -0.34 -0.74
CA ALA A 74 5.76 0.36 -1.78
C ALA A 74 4.62 -0.48 -2.36
N ALA A 75 4.87 -1.75 -2.70
CA ALA A 75 3.86 -2.64 -3.26
C ALA A 75 2.66 -2.81 -2.31
N ILE A 76 2.92 -3.04 -1.02
CA ILE A 76 1.86 -3.20 -0.02
C ILE A 76 1.13 -1.87 0.22
N ALA A 77 1.86 -0.76 0.39
CA ALA A 77 1.27 0.54 0.68
C ALA A 77 0.39 1.04 -0.48
N CYS A 78 0.87 0.99 -1.72
CA CYS A 78 0.08 1.35 -2.89
C CYS A 78 -1.15 0.46 -3.06
N GLY A 79 -0.99 -0.86 -2.84
CA GLY A 79 -2.11 -1.79 -2.87
C GLY A 79 -3.21 -1.45 -1.84
N LEU A 80 -2.83 -1.01 -0.64
CA LEU A 80 -3.79 -0.57 0.38
C LEU A 80 -4.42 0.79 0.05
N ALA A 81 -3.62 1.74 -0.45
CA ALA A 81 -4.09 3.07 -0.84
C ALA A 81 -5.12 3.01 -1.98
N ALA A 82 -4.96 2.08 -2.93
CA ALA A 82 -5.92 1.84 -4.01
C ALA A 82 -7.31 1.35 -3.53
N LEU A 83 -7.40 0.84 -2.30
CA LEU A 83 -8.64 0.29 -1.74
C LEU A 83 -9.47 1.30 -0.95
N THR A 84 -9.02 2.56 -0.84
CA THR A 84 -9.74 3.63 -0.15
C THR A 84 -10.00 4.82 -1.08
N ARG A 85 -11.06 5.57 -0.80
CA ARG A 85 -11.37 6.85 -1.47
C ARG A 85 -10.60 8.04 -0.88
N GLU A 86 -9.84 7.80 0.18
CA GLU A 86 -9.04 8.83 0.86
C GLU A 86 -7.75 9.18 0.11
N TYR A 87 -7.43 8.48 -0.99
CA TYR A 87 -6.21 8.68 -1.75
C TYR A 87 -6.50 9.14 -3.18
N ASP A 88 -5.67 10.07 -3.64
CA ASP A 88 -5.49 10.35 -5.06
C ASP A 88 -4.55 9.30 -5.67
N LEU A 89 -5.03 8.60 -6.70
CA LEU A 89 -4.34 7.49 -7.36
C LEU A 89 -3.62 7.94 -8.64
N GLU A 90 -3.65 9.23 -8.97
CA GLU A 90 -2.95 9.73 -10.15
C GLU A 90 -1.44 9.51 -10.05
N LEU A 91 -0.87 8.95 -11.12
CA LEU A 91 0.56 8.76 -11.29
C LEU A 91 1.04 9.52 -12.52
N PRO A 92 2.23 10.17 -12.45
CA PRO A 92 2.88 10.73 -13.63
C PRO A 92 3.02 9.69 -14.74
N PHE A 93 2.68 10.07 -15.98
CA PHE A 93 2.75 9.19 -17.14
C PHE A 93 4.13 8.55 -17.32
N SER A 94 5.20 9.26 -16.96
CA SER A 94 6.59 8.75 -17.03
C SER A 94 6.83 7.49 -16.18
N LEU A 95 6.09 7.32 -15.08
CA LEU A 95 6.16 6.12 -14.24
C LEU A 95 5.39 4.94 -14.87
N LEU A 96 4.37 5.23 -15.67
CA LEU A 96 3.57 4.22 -16.36
C LEU A 96 4.24 3.74 -17.65
N SER A 97 4.81 4.67 -18.43
CA SER A 97 5.40 4.37 -19.74
C SER A 97 6.60 3.43 -19.69
N GLY A 98 7.26 3.32 -18.53
CA GLY A 98 8.42 2.45 -18.32
C GLY A 98 8.08 1.07 -17.75
N LEU A 99 6.80 0.78 -17.47
CA LEU A 99 6.42 -0.52 -16.90
C LEU A 99 6.58 -1.65 -17.91
N GLU A 100 7.15 -2.75 -17.46
CA GLU A 100 7.29 -3.96 -18.26
C GLU A 100 5.93 -4.46 -18.75
N ASN A 101 5.86 -4.86 -20.01
CA ASN A 101 4.67 -5.44 -20.64
C ASN A 101 4.98 -6.78 -21.32
N SER A 102 5.79 -7.61 -20.65
CA SER A 102 6.01 -9.01 -21.03
C SER A 102 4.85 -9.88 -20.56
N THR A 103 4.99 -11.21 -20.62
CA THR A 103 3.94 -12.19 -20.29
C THR A 103 3.21 -11.94 -18.96
N TYR A 104 3.91 -11.42 -17.94
CA TYR A 104 3.35 -11.09 -16.62
C TYR A 104 3.46 -9.61 -16.28
N GLY A 105 3.56 -8.75 -17.29
CA GLY A 105 3.66 -7.30 -17.15
C GLY A 105 2.33 -6.61 -16.81
N TYR A 106 2.29 -5.28 -16.91
CA TYR A 106 1.17 -4.49 -16.40
C TYR A 106 -0.18 -4.86 -17.02
N GLN A 107 -0.21 -5.22 -18.32
CA GLN A 107 -1.47 -5.60 -18.97
C GLN A 107 -2.03 -6.92 -18.41
N TYR A 108 -1.16 -7.88 -18.09
CA TYR A 108 -1.56 -9.11 -17.42
C TYR A 108 -2.16 -8.81 -16.04
N LEU A 109 -1.53 -7.91 -15.26
CA LEU A 109 -2.01 -7.51 -13.94
C LEU A 109 -3.39 -6.84 -13.99
N ILE A 110 -3.63 -5.97 -14.96
CA ILE A 110 -4.96 -5.34 -15.18
C ILE A 110 -6.04 -6.40 -15.44
N GLU A 111 -5.76 -7.39 -16.30
CA GLU A 111 -6.72 -8.45 -16.59
C GLU A 111 -6.93 -9.40 -15.40
N LEU A 112 -5.89 -9.65 -14.61
CA LEU A 112 -6.00 -10.42 -13.37
C LEU A 112 -6.87 -9.69 -12.34
N ASP A 113 -6.66 -8.39 -12.15
CA ASP A 113 -7.45 -7.57 -11.23
C ASP A 113 -8.95 -7.60 -11.60
N LYS A 114 -9.28 -7.38 -12.88
CA LYS A 114 -10.68 -7.51 -13.37
C LYS A 114 -11.29 -8.87 -13.04
N LYS A 115 -10.53 -9.97 -13.22
CA LYS A 115 -11.01 -11.32 -12.88
C LYS A 115 -11.26 -11.46 -11.38
N LEU A 116 -10.36 -10.96 -10.54
CA LEU A 116 -10.52 -11.03 -9.08
C LEU A 116 -11.74 -10.24 -8.63
N VAL A 117 -11.91 -9.01 -9.12
CA VAL A 117 -13.10 -8.19 -8.84
C VAL A 117 -14.38 -8.92 -9.24
N ASN A 118 -14.44 -9.46 -10.45
CA ASN A 118 -15.62 -10.17 -10.97
C ASN A 118 -15.95 -11.50 -10.26
N ASN A 119 -15.03 -12.09 -9.50
CA ASN A 119 -15.29 -13.33 -8.78
C ASN A 119 -15.58 -13.12 -7.29
N PHE A 120 -15.08 -12.03 -6.70
CA PHE A 120 -15.09 -11.85 -5.25
C PHE A 120 -15.74 -10.54 -4.77
N LEU A 121 -15.92 -9.54 -5.64
CA LEU A 121 -16.39 -8.21 -5.26
C LEU A 121 -17.59 -7.70 -6.09
N SER A 122 -17.98 -8.42 -7.15
CA SER A 122 -19.16 -8.14 -7.98
C SER A 122 -20.45 -8.69 -7.40
#